data_AF-A0AAQ3MZI5-F1
#
_entry.id   AF-A0AAQ3MZI5-F1
#
_cell.length_a   1.000
_cell.length_b   1.000
_cell.length_c   1.000
_cell.angle_alpha   90.00
_cell.angle_beta   90.00
_cell.angle_gamma   90.00
#
_symmetry.space_group_name_H-M   'P 1'
#
loop_
_entity.id
_entity.type
_entity.pdbx_description
1 polymer ?
#
loop_
_entity_poly.entity_id
_entity_poly.type
_entity_poly.pdbx_seq_one_letter_code
_entity_poly.pdbx_strand_id
1 'polypeptide(L)'
;MHSRIRSVGANVKCAARFFCSSSATSPVAPSQFPQTLAGLRARLEEESPSLSDFIALRSENAYSVEVGTKKKPLPKPKWMKEAVPGGEKYVQIKKKLRELKLHTVCEEARCPNLGECWSGGETGTATATIMILGDTCTRGCRL
;
A
#
# COMPACT_ATOMS: atom_id res chain seq x y z
N MET A 1 -10.51 -15.71 -68.82
CA MET A 1 -11.03 -15.81 -67.44
C MET A 1 -10.55 -14.58 -66.67
N HIS A 2 -11.30 -13.48 -66.71
CA HIS A 2 -10.97 -12.25 -66.00
C HIS A 2 -12.17 -11.89 -65.13
N SER A 3 -12.07 -12.20 -63.83
CA SER A 3 -13.15 -11.96 -62.87
C SER A 3 -13.04 -10.54 -62.33
N ARG A 4 -14.10 -9.75 -62.54
CA ARG A 4 -14.29 -8.38 -62.05
C ARG A 4 -14.57 -8.42 -60.54
N ILE A 5 -13.75 -7.74 -59.74
CA ILE A 5 -14.06 -7.46 -58.34
C ILE A 5 -14.97 -6.22 -58.28
N ARG A 6 -16.18 -6.39 -57.77
CA ARG A 6 -17.14 -5.31 -57.51
C ARG A 6 -16.66 -4.48 -56.31
N SER A 7 -16.48 -3.19 -56.53
CA SER A 7 -16.38 -2.16 -55.50
C SER A 7 -17.72 -2.04 -54.77
N VAL A 8 -17.73 -2.19 -53.45
CA VAL A 8 -18.86 -1.83 -52.60
C VAL A 8 -18.46 -0.55 -51.86
N GLY A 9 -18.97 0.58 -52.33
CA GLY A 9 -18.90 1.85 -51.62
C GLY A 9 -19.84 1.83 -50.42
N ALA A 10 -19.28 1.96 -49.22
CA ALA A 10 -20.04 2.29 -48.02
C ALA A 10 -19.88 3.78 -47.72
N ASN A 11 -21.00 4.46 -47.77
CA ASN A 11 -21.18 5.91 -47.68
C ASN A 11 -21.06 6.34 -46.21
N VAL A 12 -19.89 6.83 -45.77
CA VAL A 12 -19.71 7.38 -44.43
C VAL A 12 -20.28 8.81 -44.42
N LYS A 13 -21.53 8.94 -44.01
CA LYS A 13 -22.14 10.26 -43.74
C LYS A 13 -21.43 10.89 -42.53
N CYS A 14 -20.58 11.87 -42.79
CA CYS A 14 -20.06 12.78 -41.79
C CYS A 14 -21.19 13.73 -41.35
N ALA A 15 -21.94 13.34 -40.33
CA ALA A 15 -22.85 14.25 -39.65
C ALA A 15 -22.02 15.10 -38.66
N ALA A 16 -21.74 16.35 -39.05
CA ALA A 16 -21.13 17.34 -38.17
C ALA A 16 -22.04 17.57 -36.96
N ARG A 17 -21.73 16.90 -35.84
CA ARG A 17 -22.32 17.24 -34.54
C ARG A 17 -21.57 18.45 -34.00
N PHE A 18 -22.25 19.59 -34.01
CA PHE A 18 -21.87 20.78 -33.24
C PHE A 18 -21.62 20.35 -31.79
N PHE A 19 -20.36 20.38 -31.35
CA PHE A 19 -20.03 20.34 -29.93
C PHE A 19 -20.41 21.70 -29.34
N CYS A 20 -21.60 21.77 -28.76
CA CYS A 20 -21.97 22.86 -27.89
C CYS A 20 -21.12 22.76 -26.61
N SER A 21 -20.15 23.66 -26.43
CA SER A 21 -19.50 23.89 -25.13
C SER A 21 -20.54 24.46 -24.17
N SER A 22 -21.34 23.57 -23.58
CA SER A 22 -22.12 23.90 -22.39
C SER A 22 -21.20 23.72 -21.19
N SER A 23 -20.67 24.85 -20.70
CA SER A 23 -20.09 24.95 -19.37
C SER A 23 -21.19 24.63 -18.36
N ALA A 24 -21.35 23.35 -18.04
CA ALA A 24 -22.13 22.91 -16.89
C ALA A 24 -21.30 23.20 -15.64
N THR A 25 -21.45 24.41 -15.10
CA THR A 25 -21.09 24.73 -13.72
C THR A 25 -21.93 23.85 -12.80
N SER A 26 -21.39 22.68 -12.46
CA SER A 26 -21.90 21.90 -11.34
C SER A 26 -21.65 22.71 -10.06
N PRO A 27 -22.61 22.81 -9.13
CA PRO A 27 -22.36 23.46 -7.86
C PRO A 27 -21.35 22.60 -7.10
N VAL A 28 -20.10 23.06 -7.05
CA VAL A 28 -19.06 22.46 -6.22
C VAL A 28 -19.50 22.71 -4.78
N ALA A 29 -20.04 21.67 -4.13
CA ALA A 29 -20.20 21.66 -2.69
C ALA A 29 -18.87 22.08 -2.06
N PRO A 30 -18.85 22.98 -1.06
CA PRO A 30 -17.59 23.44 -0.49
C PRO A 30 -16.85 22.22 0.06
N SER A 31 -15.76 21.83 -0.60
CA SER A 31 -14.97 20.71 -0.13
C SER A 31 -14.39 21.13 1.21
N GLN A 32 -14.79 20.43 2.26
CA GLN A 32 -14.34 20.64 3.63
C GLN A 32 -12.82 20.46 3.78
N PHE A 33 -12.08 20.15 2.71
CA PHE A 33 -10.62 20.01 2.70
C PHE A 33 -10.00 20.95 1.65
N PRO A 34 -8.92 21.66 2.00
CA PRO A 34 -8.28 22.60 1.09
C PRO A 34 -7.66 21.86 -0.09
N GLN A 35 -8.04 22.28 -1.31
CA GLN A 35 -7.57 21.69 -2.56
C GLN A 35 -6.18 22.19 -2.99
N THR A 36 -5.57 23.07 -2.20
CA THR A 36 -4.24 23.64 -2.47
C THR A 36 -3.33 23.43 -1.27
N LEU A 37 -2.04 23.29 -1.56
CA LEU A 37 -1.01 23.11 -0.55
C LEU A 37 -0.95 24.35 0.39
N ALA A 38 -1.21 25.55 -0.14
CA ALA A 38 -1.34 26.76 0.65
C ALA A 38 -2.54 26.71 1.63
N GLY A 39 -3.71 26.25 1.16
CA GLY A 39 -4.87 26.08 2.02
C GLY A 39 -4.68 24.99 3.08
N LEU A 40 -3.94 23.93 2.75
CA LEU A 40 -3.59 22.89 3.71
C LEU A 40 -2.63 23.41 4.78
N ARG A 41 -1.62 24.22 4.41
CA ARG A 41 -0.73 24.86 5.38
C ARG A 41 -1.46 25.80 6.31
N ALA A 42 -2.35 26.65 5.79
CA ALA A 42 -3.13 27.57 6.62
C ALA A 42 -4.01 26.83 7.63
N ARG A 43 -4.68 25.74 7.22
CA ARG A 43 -5.45 24.92 8.16
C ARG A 43 -4.60 24.17 9.16
N LEU A 44 -3.46 23.63 8.74
CA LEU A 44 -2.53 22.98 9.66
C LEU A 44 -1.99 23.99 10.66
N GLU A 45 -1.75 25.25 10.28
CA GLU A 45 -1.35 26.30 11.22
C GLU A 45 -2.47 26.65 12.23
N GLU A 46 -3.75 26.59 11.82
CA GLU A 46 -4.89 26.82 12.72
C GLU A 46 -5.25 25.60 13.60
N GLU A 47 -5.19 24.39 13.04
CA GLU A 47 -5.62 23.14 13.69
C GLU A 47 -4.45 22.41 14.38
N SER A 48 -3.18 22.83 14.17
CA SER A 48 -2.04 22.17 14.79
C SER A 48 -2.08 22.38 16.30
N PRO A 49 -2.09 21.30 17.10
CA PRO A 49 -1.91 21.41 18.54
C PRO A 49 -0.58 22.10 18.84
N SER A 50 -0.62 23.03 19.79
CA SER A 50 0.57 23.69 20.32
C SER A 50 1.32 22.73 21.24
N LEU A 51 2.60 23.03 21.50
CA LEU A 51 3.40 22.28 22.47
C LEU A 51 2.71 22.20 23.86
N SER A 52 1.97 23.24 24.23
CA SER A 52 1.21 23.31 25.48
C SER A 52 0.05 22.31 25.50
N ASP A 53 -0.62 22.11 24.37
CA ASP A 53 -1.69 21.12 24.23
C ASP A 53 -1.14 19.71 24.38
N PHE A 54 0.05 19.43 23.83
CA PHE A 54 0.72 18.15 24.04
C PHE A 54 1.14 17.91 25.49
N ILE A 55 1.56 18.95 26.21
CA ILE A 55 1.92 18.86 27.63
C ILE A 55 0.66 18.62 28.48
N ALA A 56 -0.43 19.34 28.19
CA ALA A 56 -1.72 19.17 28.87
C ALA A 56 -2.32 17.78 28.62
N LEU A 57 -2.29 17.28 27.38
CA LEU A 57 -2.76 15.94 27.01
C LEU A 57 -1.96 14.81 27.67
N ARG A 58 -0.70 15.06 28.03
CA ARG A 58 0.14 14.13 28.80
C ARG A 58 -0.25 14.06 30.28
N SER A 59 -0.84 15.14 30.81
CA SER A 59 -1.34 15.22 32.19
C SER A 59 -2.73 14.60 32.34
N GLU A 60 -3.58 14.67 31.31
CA GLU A 60 -4.97 14.16 31.35
C GLU A 60 -5.21 12.88 30.56
N ASN A 61 -4.17 12.28 29.95
CA ASN A 61 -4.28 11.02 29.21
C ASN A 61 -5.30 11.03 28.04
N ALA A 62 -5.73 12.20 27.57
CA ALA A 62 -6.80 12.33 26.58
C ALA A 62 -6.42 11.89 25.15
N TYR A 63 -5.13 11.65 24.86
CA TYR A 63 -4.65 10.99 23.64
C TYR A 63 -4.16 9.55 23.88
N SER A 64 -4.51 8.94 25.01
CA SER A 64 -4.29 7.50 25.18
C SER A 64 -5.38 6.77 24.40
N VAL A 65 -5.04 6.31 23.19
CA VAL A 65 -5.84 5.27 22.53
C VAL A 65 -5.84 4.08 23.48
N GLU A 66 -7.02 3.68 23.96
CA GLU A 66 -7.13 2.48 24.79
C GLU A 66 -6.75 1.27 23.95
N VAL A 67 -5.47 0.91 24.00
CA VAL A 67 -4.96 -0.36 23.47
C VAL A 67 -5.48 -1.42 24.42
N GLY A 68 -6.68 -1.94 24.10
CA GLY A 68 -7.41 -2.89 24.92
C GLY A 68 -6.49 -3.93 25.56
N THR A 69 -6.55 -4.00 26.89
CA THR A 69 -5.71 -4.88 27.71
C THR A 69 -5.83 -6.33 27.22
N LYS A 70 -4.78 -6.80 26.52
CA LYS A 70 -4.19 -8.16 26.32
C LYS A 70 -4.99 -9.46 26.56
N LYS A 71 -6.30 -9.46 26.80
CA LYS A 71 -7.09 -10.68 27.03
C LYS A 71 -7.68 -11.25 25.74
N LYS A 72 -7.91 -10.41 24.71
CA LYS A 72 -8.26 -10.81 23.35
C LYS A 72 -7.74 -9.76 22.37
N PRO A 73 -6.63 -10.00 21.65
CA PRO A 73 -6.16 -9.06 20.64
C PRO A 73 -7.25 -8.86 19.59
N LEU A 74 -7.55 -7.60 19.24
CA LEU A 74 -8.44 -7.30 18.13
C LEU A 74 -7.91 -7.99 16.87
N PRO A 75 -8.77 -8.66 16.09
CA PRO A 75 -8.33 -9.32 14.87
C PRO A 75 -7.74 -8.29 13.90
N LYS A 76 -6.65 -8.65 13.23
CA LYS A 76 -6.08 -7.81 12.17
C LYS A 76 -7.16 -7.47 11.12
N PRO A 77 -7.22 -6.22 10.65
CA PRO A 77 -8.12 -5.84 9.55
C PRO A 77 -7.93 -6.73 8.32
N LYS A 78 -8.99 -6.94 7.54
CA LYS A 78 -8.95 -7.84 6.37
C LYS A 78 -7.89 -7.42 5.34
N TRP A 79 -7.72 -6.11 5.11
CA TRP A 79 -6.75 -5.56 4.15
C TRP A 79 -5.28 -5.74 4.57
N MET A 80 -5.01 -6.05 5.84
CA MET A 80 -3.65 -6.29 6.36
C MET A 80 -3.29 -7.80 6.36
N LYS A 81 -4.23 -8.67 5.96
CA LYS A 81 -3.98 -10.11 5.91
C LYS A 81 -3.45 -10.48 4.54
N GLU A 82 -2.28 -11.08 4.53
CA GLU A 82 -1.66 -11.63 3.33
C GLU A 82 -1.96 -13.13 3.21
N ALA A 83 -1.88 -13.64 1.97
CA ALA A 83 -2.02 -15.06 1.70
C ALA A 83 -0.85 -15.87 2.25
N VAL A 84 -1.07 -17.18 2.44
CA VAL A 84 -0.01 -18.09 2.89
C VAL A 84 1.04 -18.22 1.78
N PRO A 85 2.33 -17.97 2.08
CA PRO A 85 3.39 -18.05 1.08
C PRO A 85 3.54 -19.48 0.57
N GLY A 86 3.63 -19.63 -0.76
CA GLY A 86 3.78 -20.91 -1.46
C GLY A 86 4.47 -20.74 -2.81
N GLY A 87 4.78 -21.86 -3.47
CA GLY A 87 5.42 -21.89 -4.78
C GLY A 87 6.82 -22.51 -4.77
N GLU A 88 7.30 -22.89 -5.95
CA GLU A 88 8.54 -23.66 -6.10
C GLU A 88 9.79 -22.87 -5.66
N LYS A 89 9.91 -21.60 -6.11
CA LYS A 89 11.02 -20.72 -5.72
C LYS A 89 11.09 -20.49 -4.21
N TYR A 90 9.94 -20.30 -3.55
CA TYR A 90 9.86 -20.19 -2.09
C TYR A 90 10.46 -21.44 -1.41
N VAL A 91 10.05 -22.64 -1.86
CA VAL A 91 10.56 -23.91 -1.32
C VAL A 91 12.06 -24.07 -1.57
N GLN A 92 12.53 -23.71 -2.77
CA GLN A 92 13.95 -23.78 -3.12
C GLN A 92 14.80 -22.87 -2.22
N ILE A 93 14.40 -21.61 -2.00
CA ILE A 93 15.12 -20.68 -1.11
C ILE A 93 15.09 -21.17 0.32
N LYS A 94 13.92 -21.59 0.81
CA LYS A 94 13.77 -22.16 2.15
C LYS A 94 14.72 -23.33 2.38
N LYS A 95 14.83 -24.22 1.39
CA LYS A 95 15.73 -25.37 1.44
C LYS A 95 17.19 -24.92 1.49
N LYS A 96 17.60 -24.00 0.60
CA LYS A 96 18.97 -23.48 0.55
C LYS A 96 19.38 -22.79 1.85
N LEU A 97 18.52 -21.96 2.43
CA LEU A 97 18.79 -21.28 3.71
C LEU A 97 19.02 -22.28 4.85
N ARG A 98 18.22 -23.36 4.89
CA ARG A 98 18.38 -24.43 5.89
C ARG A 98 19.62 -25.28 5.66
N GLU A 99 19.92 -25.62 4.42
CA GLU A 99 21.15 -26.34 4.04
C GLU A 99 22.40 -25.56 4.44
N LEU A 100 22.39 -24.24 4.23
CA LEU A 100 23.48 -23.34 4.56
C LEU A 100 23.48 -22.88 6.03
N LYS A 101 22.48 -23.27 6.83
CA LYS A 101 22.30 -22.86 8.23
C LYS A 101 22.33 -21.34 8.43
N LEU A 102 21.66 -20.61 7.52
CA LEU A 102 21.57 -19.15 7.56
C LEU A 102 20.24 -18.69 8.15
N HIS A 103 20.30 -17.68 9.02
CA HIS A 103 19.13 -17.04 9.60
C HIS A 103 18.68 -15.86 8.73
N THR A 104 17.38 -15.58 8.69
CA THR A 104 16.84 -14.45 7.92
C THR A 104 15.83 -13.66 8.75
N VAL A 105 15.86 -12.33 8.61
CA VAL A 105 14.86 -11.46 9.25
C VAL A 105 13.46 -11.78 8.74
N CYS A 106 13.34 -12.29 7.52
CA CYS A 106 12.07 -12.64 6.91
C CYS A 106 11.32 -13.72 7.71
N GLU A 107 12.04 -14.75 8.19
CA GLU A 107 11.46 -15.82 9.02
C GLU A 107 11.36 -15.40 10.49
N GLU A 108 12.43 -14.83 11.06
CA GLU A 108 12.47 -14.47 12.49
C GLU A 108 11.41 -13.41 12.85
N ALA A 109 11.22 -12.39 12.00
CA ALA A 109 10.24 -11.34 12.22
C ALA A 109 8.83 -11.68 11.72
N ARG A 110 8.62 -12.89 11.15
CA ARG A 110 7.35 -13.30 10.51
C ARG A 110 6.85 -12.26 9.51
N CYS A 111 7.73 -11.84 8.61
CA CYS A 111 7.46 -10.79 7.64
C CYS A 111 6.22 -11.15 6.79
N PRO A 112 5.22 -10.26 6.66
CA PRO A 112 4.03 -10.54 5.84
C PRO A 112 4.36 -10.70 4.36
N ASN A 113 5.47 -10.12 3.89
CA ASN A 113 5.87 -10.12 2.47
C ASN A 113 6.78 -11.30 2.09
N LEU A 114 6.96 -12.29 2.98
CA LEU A 114 7.86 -13.42 2.79
C LEU A 114 7.64 -14.14 1.44
N GLY A 115 6.38 -14.34 1.07
CA GLY A 115 6.00 -15.05 -0.16
C GLY A 115 6.44 -14.32 -1.42
N GLU A 116 6.17 -13.02 -1.48
CA GLU A 116 6.53 -12.18 -2.62
C GLU A 116 8.05 -12.04 -2.74
N CYS A 117 8.74 -11.71 -1.64
CA CYS A 117 10.19 -11.52 -1.66
C CYS A 117 10.92 -12.78 -2.17
N TRP A 118 10.57 -13.97 -1.69
CA TRP A 118 11.27 -15.20 -2.06
C TRP A 118 10.83 -15.78 -3.40
N SER A 119 9.61 -15.47 -3.85
CA SER A 119 9.14 -15.89 -5.18
C SER A 119 9.58 -14.92 -6.28
N GLY A 120 9.95 -13.70 -5.89
CA GLY A 120 10.40 -12.61 -6.74
C GLY A 120 9.29 -11.67 -7.22
N GLY A 121 8.06 -11.82 -6.71
CA GLY A 121 6.92 -10.98 -7.06
C GLY A 121 6.75 -10.74 -8.56
N GLU A 122 6.39 -9.52 -8.92
CA GLU A 122 6.26 -9.07 -10.31
C GLU A 122 7.61 -8.88 -11.02
N THR A 123 8.67 -8.62 -10.25
CA THR A 123 10.02 -8.34 -10.78
C THR A 123 10.80 -9.61 -11.12
N GLY A 124 10.26 -10.79 -10.79
CA GLY A 124 10.86 -12.11 -11.01
C GLY A 124 12.10 -12.41 -10.17
N THR A 125 12.63 -11.43 -9.45
CA THR A 125 13.91 -11.49 -8.73
C THR A 125 13.71 -11.85 -7.28
N ALA A 126 14.13 -13.05 -6.90
CA ALA A 126 13.99 -13.52 -5.53
C ALA A 126 14.99 -12.83 -4.59
N THR A 127 14.48 -12.26 -3.50
CA THR A 127 15.22 -11.43 -2.54
C THR A 127 15.06 -12.00 -1.13
N ALA A 128 16.17 -12.09 -0.40
CA ALA A 128 16.18 -12.49 1.01
C ALA A 128 17.16 -11.63 1.79
N THR A 129 16.82 -11.30 3.04
CA THR A 129 17.67 -10.53 3.95
C THR A 129 18.20 -11.44 5.04
N ILE A 130 19.51 -11.70 4.97
CA ILE A 130 20.22 -12.66 5.83
C ILE A 130 20.73 -11.94 7.07
N MET A 131 20.64 -12.62 8.22
CA MET A 131 21.22 -12.19 9.48
C MET A 131 22.58 -12.88 9.68
N ILE A 132 23.66 -12.09 9.70
CA ILE A 132 25.03 -12.62 9.72
C ILE A 132 25.51 -13.11 11.11
N LEU A 133 24.93 -12.58 12.19
CA LEU A 133 25.33 -12.90 13.57
C LEU A 133 24.39 -13.91 14.26
N GLY A 134 23.60 -14.64 13.47
CA GLY A 134 22.58 -15.56 14.00
C GLY A 134 21.23 -14.90 14.19
N ASP A 135 20.35 -15.56 14.94
CA ASP A 135 18.98 -15.16 15.27
C ASP A 135 18.86 -14.27 16.52
N THR A 136 19.81 -14.41 17.45
CA THR A 136 19.71 -13.82 18.78
C THR A 136 20.29 -12.40 18.81
N CYS A 137 19.44 -11.42 19.11
CA CYS A 137 19.85 -10.04 19.36
C CYS A 137 19.97 -9.78 20.87
N THR A 138 21.10 -9.22 21.32
CA THR A 138 21.32 -8.84 22.73
C THR A 138 20.57 -7.57 23.14
N ARG A 139 19.93 -6.88 22.19
CA ARG A 139 19.15 -5.66 22.44
C ARG A 139 17.66 -5.99 22.57
N GLY A 140 17.03 -5.51 23.63
CA GLY A 140 15.58 -5.60 23.86
C GLY A 140 14.80 -4.45 23.22
N CYS A 141 14.89 -4.28 21.90
CA CYS A 141 14.14 -3.24 21.19
C CYS A 141 12.63 -3.48 21.32
N ARG A 142 11.85 -2.43 21.65
CA ARG A 142 10.39 -2.49 21.67
C ARG A 142 9.87 -2.09 20.28
N LEU A 143 9.17 -3.01 19.62
CA LEU A 143 8.45 -2.83 18.36
C LEU A 143 6.99 -2.42 18.63
#